data_AF-L8GSP7-F1
#
_entry.id   AF-L8GSP7-F1
#
_cell.length_a   1.000
_cell.length_b   1.000
_cell.length_c   1.000
_cell.angle_alpha   90.00
_cell.angle_beta   90.00
_cell.angle_gamma   90.00
#
_symmetry.space_group_name_H-M   'P 1'
#
loop_
_entity.id
_entity.type
_entity.pdbx_description
1 polymer ?
#
loop_
_entity_poly.entity_id
_entity_poly.type
_entity_poly.pdbx_seq_one_letter_code
_entity_poly.pdbx_strand_id
1 'polypeptide(L)'
;MESDPFEEPLEPQQPTAAAGAAAYLNDMKTSTLNTVRTLVSQEKVRFVQDGFDLDLSYITDNIIALGYPAEKRIEAAYRNDINEVKEFFEKYHAGHYRIYNVSGKHYDRAKLNHQVVDIGWPDHHSPTLEILITIVEIMSAWLDQDPANVVAIHCKARAGRGRTGTVVAALLRHRGICQSVEEGITYFASKRSTKGGGLGGVSVPSQKRYVGYFDKVLKKEIDAFPAKKLKIVRLIMSPIPLLDTLGKQFTPVVEIIDAADAAKPAFKSTPDKTYTALHGSKIVLEVGAVVAGDVLVRLYHQQSYLLTSKPVMVLRFAFHTNFHQGEEMLDLPVKQLDSPKHGVLKDPRFPEDFLLRCVLDKAD
;
A
#
# COMPACT_ATOMS: atom_id res chain seq x y z
N MET A 1 -73.14 -24.54 -46.44
CA MET A 1 -72.46 -25.75 -45.93
C MET A 1 -70.99 -25.40 -45.97
N GLU A 2 -70.23 -25.27 -44.88
CA GLU A 2 -70.40 -25.61 -43.48
C GLU A 2 -69.64 -24.55 -42.67
N SER A 3 -70.17 -24.22 -41.50
CA SER A 3 -69.46 -23.50 -40.44
C SER A 3 -69.14 -24.52 -39.35
N ASP A 4 -67.86 -24.76 -39.10
CA ASP A 4 -67.34 -25.53 -37.96
C ASP A 4 -66.41 -24.61 -37.13
N PRO A 5 -66.17 -24.88 -35.82
CA PRO A 5 -66.11 -23.85 -34.79
C PRO A 5 -64.67 -23.46 -34.44
N PHE A 6 -64.50 -22.24 -33.98
CA PHE A 6 -63.25 -21.72 -33.43
C PHE A 6 -62.90 -22.42 -32.11
N GLU A 7 -61.69 -23.00 -32.05
CA GLU A 7 -60.97 -23.38 -30.82
C GLU A 7 -60.73 -22.16 -29.93
N GLU A 8 -60.93 -22.32 -28.61
CA GLU A 8 -60.58 -21.33 -27.59
C GLU A 8 -59.06 -21.08 -27.52
N PRO A 9 -58.60 -19.84 -27.26
CA PRO A 9 -57.18 -19.56 -27.05
C PRO A 9 -56.71 -20.06 -25.68
N LEU A 10 -55.58 -20.77 -25.66
CA LEU A 10 -54.84 -21.16 -24.45
C LEU A 10 -54.48 -19.92 -23.61
N GLU A 11 -54.90 -19.92 -22.34
CA GLU A 11 -54.50 -18.90 -21.36
C GLU A 11 -52.97 -18.87 -21.16
N PRO A 12 -52.36 -17.68 -21.01
CA PRO A 12 -50.95 -17.57 -20.66
C PRO A 12 -50.73 -18.11 -19.23
N GLN A 13 -49.94 -19.19 -19.11
CA GLN A 13 -49.54 -19.73 -17.82
C GLN A 13 -48.80 -18.64 -17.01
N GLN A 14 -49.43 -18.19 -15.92
CA GLN A 14 -48.80 -17.27 -14.98
C GLN A 14 -47.56 -17.93 -14.36
N PRO A 15 -46.43 -17.20 -14.26
CA PRO A 15 -45.26 -17.72 -13.57
C PRO A 15 -45.63 -18.07 -12.12
N THR A 16 -45.28 -19.27 -11.69
CA THR A 16 -45.59 -19.75 -10.33
C THR A 16 -44.99 -18.79 -9.29
N ALA A 17 -45.74 -18.50 -8.22
CA ALA A 17 -45.36 -17.54 -7.18
C ALA A 17 -43.95 -17.79 -6.57
N ALA A 18 -43.47 -19.04 -6.62
CA ALA A 18 -42.12 -19.42 -6.19
C ALA A 18 -41.00 -18.87 -7.11
N ALA A 19 -41.22 -18.82 -8.43
CA ALA A 19 -40.25 -18.26 -9.38
C ALA A 19 -40.16 -16.73 -9.25
N GLY A 20 -41.29 -16.06 -9.02
CA GLY A 20 -41.35 -14.61 -8.75
C GLY A 20 -40.65 -14.23 -7.44
N ALA A 21 -40.86 -15.01 -6.37
CA ALA A 21 -40.19 -14.79 -5.08
C ALA A 21 -38.67 -14.99 -5.15
N ALA A 22 -38.20 -16.00 -5.90
CA ALA A 22 -36.77 -16.23 -6.10
C ALA A 22 -36.10 -15.11 -6.91
N ALA A 23 -36.77 -14.61 -7.95
CA ALA A 23 -36.30 -13.47 -8.74
C ALA A 23 -36.24 -12.19 -7.89
N TYR A 24 -37.28 -11.92 -7.09
CA TYR A 24 -37.34 -10.76 -6.21
C TYR A 24 -36.28 -10.81 -5.09
N LEU A 25 -36.06 -11.98 -4.49
CA LEU A 25 -34.99 -12.18 -3.49
C LEU A 25 -33.59 -12.03 -4.10
N ASN A 26 -33.38 -12.45 -5.35
CA ASN A 26 -32.12 -12.24 -6.07
C ASN A 26 -31.91 -10.77 -6.41
N ASP A 27 -32.95 -10.06 -6.85
CA ASP A 27 -32.89 -8.64 -7.17
C ASP A 27 -32.63 -7.80 -5.90
N MET A 28 -33.31 -8.12 -4.79
CA MET A 28 -33.10 -7.46 -3.50
C MET A 28 -31.70 -7.75 -2.93
N LYS A 29 -31.18 -8.98 -3.08
CA LYS A 29 -29.79 -9.32 -2.73
C LYS A 29 -28.78 -8.57 -3.60
N THR A 30 -29.03 -8.48 -4.91
CA THR A 30 -28.18 -7.77 -5.86
C THR A 30 -28.18 -6.27 -5.57
N SER A 31 -29.34 -5.67 -5.32
CA SER A 31 -29.51 -4.27 -4.92
C SER A 31 -28.85 -3.95 -3.59
N THR A 32 -28.99 -4.82 -2.58
CA THR A 32 -28.34 -4.65 -1.27
C THR A 32 -26.83 -4.79 -1.38
N LEU A 33 -26.33 -5.76 -2.17
CA LEU A 33 -24.90 -5.92 -2.46
C LEU A 33 -24.34 -4.73 -3.25
N ASN A 34 -25.08 -4.20 -4.22
CA ASN A 34 -24.72 -3.01 -4.97
C ASN A 34 -24.70 -1.77 -4.07
N THR A 35 -25.61 -1.66 -3.12
CA THR A 35 -25.64 -0.59 -2.12
C THR A 35 -24.45 -0.67 -1.16
N VAL A 36 -24.10 -1.87 -0.66
CA VAL A 36 -22.89 -2.10 0.14
C VAL A 36 -21.62 -1.85 -0.67
N ARG A 37 -21.56 -2.29 -1.93
CA ARG A 37 -20.46 -1.99 -2.86
C ARG A 37 -20.31 -0.49 -3.05
N THR A 38 -21.42 0.24 -3.22
CA THR A 38 -21.45 1.69 -3.40
C THR A 38 -20.96 2.41 -2.14
N LEU A 39 -21.44 2.01 -0.96
CA LEU A 39 -21.03 2.54 0.35
C LEU A 39 -19.54 2.30 0.67
N VAL A 40 -18.98 1.16 0.27
CA VAL A 40 -17.55 0.85 0.43
C VAL A 40 -16.69 1.52 -0.67
N SER A 41 -17.32 1.96 -1.77
CA SER A 41 -16.68 2.57 -2.94
C SER A 41 -16.67 4.10 -2.96
N GLN A 42 -17.23 4.79 -1.96
CA GLN A 42 -17.54 6.24 -1.98
C GLN A 42 -16.36 7.20 -2.24
N GLU A 43 -15.15 6.70 -2.52
CA GLU A 43 -13.95 7.48 -2.83
C GLU A 43 -13.13 6.96 -4.04
N LYS A 44 -13.70 6.12 -4.91
CA LYS A 44 -12.92 5.42 -5.96
C LYS A 44 -13.39 5.71 -7.38
N VAL A 45 -12.44 5.82 -8.30
CA VAL A 45 -12.71 5.71 -9.75
C VAL A 45 -12.87 4.22 -10.08
N ARG A 46 -14.09 3.82 -10.48
CA ARG A 46 -14.42 2.47 -10.93
C ARG A 46 -14.55 2.45 -12.45
N PHE A 47 -14.16 1.34 -13.06
CA PHE A 47 -14.42 1.09 -14.47
C PHE A 47 -15.84 0.50 -14.60
N VAL A 48 -16.75 1.29 -15.15
CA VAL A 48 -18.16 0.90 -15.37
C VAL A 48 -18.46 1.03 -16.86
N GLN A 49 -18.20 -0.03 -17.64
CA GLN A 49 -18.39 -0.03 -19.09
C GLN A 49 -18.55 -1.47 -19.60
N ASP A 50 -19.36 -1.65 -20.65
CA ASP A 50 -19.63 -2.92 -21.33
C ASP A 50 -19.97 -4.10 -20.41
N GLY A 51 -20.71 -3.84 -19.34
CA GLY A 51 -21.12 -4.82 -18.34
C GLY A 51 -20.12 -5.08 -17.21
N PHE A 52 -18.92 -4.49 -17.26
CA PHE A 52 -17.95 -4.56 -16.17
C PHE A 52 -18.21 -3.49 -15.12
N ASP A 53 -18.09 -3.85 -13.84
CA ASP A 53 -18.03 -2.91 -12.71
C ASP A 53 -16.83 -3.28 -11.82
N LEU A 54 -15.64 -2.80 -12.20
CA LEU A 54 -14.37 -3.15 -11.56
C LEU A 54 -13.76 -1.95 -10.83
N ASP A 55 -13.16 -2.22 -9.67
CA ASP A 55 -12.19 -1.33 -9.03
C ASP A 55 -10.90 -1.32 -9.88
N LEU A 56 -10.92 -0.54 -10.96
CA LEU A 56 -9.88 -0.47 -11.98
C LEU A 56 -9.79 0.98 -12.47
N SER A 57 -8.57 1.48 -12.66
CA SER A 57 -8.33 2.81 -13.22
C SER A 57 -7.16 2.78 -14.18
N TYR A 58 -7.36 3.26 -15.41
CA TYR A 58 -6.27 3.59 -16.32
C TYR A 58 -5.57 4.84 -15.82
N ILE A 59 -4.31 4.67 -15.41
CA ILE A 59 -3.44 5.78 -15.02
C ILE A 59 -2.95 6.46 -16.29
N THR A 60 -2.47 5.66 -17.23
CA THR A 60 -2.25 5.98 -18.64
C THR A 60 -2.94 4.91 -19.49
N ASP A 61 -2.87 5.00 -20.81
CA ASP A 61 -3.47 4.02 -21.72
C ASP A 61 -2.92 2.59 -21.52
N ASN A 62 -1.67 2.47 -21.07
CA ASN A 62 -0.98 1.20 -20.86
C ASN A 62 -0.58 0.88 -19.40
N ILE A 63 -0.92 1.74 -18.44
CA ILE A 63 -0.65 1.51 -17.01
C ILE A 63 -1.97 1.52 -16.25
N ILE A 64 -2.32 0.37 -15.67
CA ILE A 64 -3.60 0.13 -14.99
C ILE A 64 -3.36 -0.06 -13.49
N ALA A 65 -4.09 0.68 -12.65
CA ALA A 65 -4.19 0.40 -11.23
C ALA A 65 -5.43 -0.45 -10.96
N LEU A 66 -5.21 -1.65 -10.41
CA LEU A 66 -6.25 -2.66 -10.20
C LEU A 66 -6.50 -2.91 -8.71
N GLY A 67 -7.75 -3.07 -8.31
CA GLY A 67 -8.15 -3.56 -7.00
C GLY A 67 -7.94 -5.08 -6.88
N TYR A 68 -7.67 -5.58 -5.67
CA TYR A 68 -7.32 -6.99 -5.43
C TYR A 68 -8.33 -7.97 -6.09
N PRO A 69 -7.88 -8.87 -6.99
CA PRO A 69 -8.71 -9.94 -7.56
C PRO A 69 -9.05 -10.99 -6.50
N ALA A 70 -10.32 -11.08 -6.11
CA ALA A 70 -10.78 -11.98 -5.07
C ALA A 70 -11.30 -13.31 -5.65
N GLU A 71 -10.87 -14.44 -5.07
CA GLU A 71 -11.31 -15.78 -5.51
C GLU A 71 -12.63 -16.23 -4.88
N LYS A 72 -12.92 -15.78 -3.65
CA LYS A 72 -14.09 -16.23 -2.89
C LYS A 72 -15.22 -15.22 -3.00
N ARG A 73 -16.44 -15.69 -3.31
CA ARG A 73 -17.66 -14.86 -3.43
C ARG A 73 -17.90 -13.91 -2.24
N ILE A 74 -17.56 -14.32 -1.01
CA ILE A 74 -17.72 -13.47 0.19
C ILE A 74 -16.73 -12.29 0.18
N GLU A 75 -15.50 -12.47 -0.32
CA GLU A 75 -14.54 -11.38 -0.50
C GLU A 75 -14.81 -10.56 -1.78
N ALA A 76 -15.36 -11.19 -2.83
CA ALA A 76 -15.80 -10.55 -4.07
C ALA A 76 -17.07 -9.68 -3.90
N ALA A 77 -17.78 -9.82 -2.78
CA ALA A 77 -18.90 -8.92 -2.46
C ALA A 77 -18.45 -7.45 -2.37
N TYR A 78 -17.19 -7.18 -1.99
CA TYR A 78 -16.64 -5.82 -1.89
C TYR A 78 -15.37 -5.59 -2.72
N ARG A 79 -14.91 -6.58 -3.48
CA ARG A 79 -13.70 -6.58 -4.32
C ARG A 79 -14.01 -7.09 -5.72
N ASN A 80 -13.05 -6.95 -6.63
CA ASN A 80 -13.18 -7.46 -7.99
C ASN A 80 -13.27 -8.99 -7.99
N ASP A 81 -14.26 -9.56 -8.67
CA ASP A 81 -14.28 -11.00 -8.94
C ASP A 81 -13.16 -11.34 -9.91
N ILE A 82 -12.36 -12.36 -9.59
CA ILE A 82 -11.20 -12.71 -10.42
C ILE A 82 -11.59 -13.15 -11.84
N ASN A 83 -12.79 -13.71 -12.05
CA ASN A 83 -13.27 -14.11 -13.37
C ASN A 83 -13.68 -12.88 -14.18
N GLU A 84 -14.35 -11.90 -13.57
CA GLU A 84 -14.66 -10.62 -14.23
C GLU A 84 -13.37 -9.88 -14.63
N VAL A 85 -12.33 -9.93 -13.78
CA VAL A 85 -11.00 -9.37 -14.11
C VAL A 85 -10.39 -10.11 -15.30
N LYS A 86 -10.48 -11.44 -15.34
CA LYS A 86 -10.01 -12.24 -16.49
C LYS A 86 -10.74 -11.82 -17.75
N GLU A 87 -12.07 -11.83 -17.75
CA GLU A 87 -12.90 -11.47 -18.89
C GLU A 87 -12.61 -10.05 -19.39
N PHE A 88 -12.37 -9.10 -18.49
CA PHE A 88 -11.93 -7.76 -18.84
C PHE A 88 -10.61 -7.77 -19.62
N PHE A 89 -9.57 -8.43 -19.11
CA PHE A 89 -8.27 -8.45 -19.79
C PHE A 89 -8.32 -9.22 -21.11
N GLU A 90 -9.07 -10.32 -21.17
CA GLU A 90 -9.25 -11.07 -22.43
C GLU A 90 -10.09 -10.29 -23.45
N LYS A 91 -11.00 -9.42 -23.02
CA LYS A 91 -11.79 -8.59 -23.94
C LYS A 91 -10.99 -7.40 -24.48
N TYR A 92 -10.28 -6.67 -23.62
CA TYR A 92 -9.64 -5.41 -24.00
C TYR A 92 -8.15 -5.55 -24.36
N HIS A 93 -7.46 -6.58 -23.86
CA HIS A 93 -6.00 -6.68 -23.90
C HIS A 93 -5.50 -8.11 -24.18
N ALA A 94 -6.27 -8.95 -24.86
CA ALA A 94 -5.90 -10.35 -25.12
C ALA A 94 -4.46 -10.47 -25.65
N GLY A 95 -3.64 -11.29 -24.98
CA GLY A 95 -2.23 -11.50 -25.35
C GLY A 95 -1.28 -10.34 -24.99
N HIS A 96 -1.79 -9.19 -24.54
CA HIS A 96 -1.03 -7.95 -24.35
C HIS A 96 -1.06 -7.43 -22.90
N TYR A 97 -1.45 -8.23 -21.90
CA TYR A 97 -1.46 -7.79 -20.50
C TYR A 97 -0.51 -8.59 -19.61
N ARG A 98 0.08 -7.91 -18.62
CA ARG A 98 0.71 -8.53 -17.45
C ARG A 98 0.23 -7.91 -16.15
N ILE A 99 -0.03 -8.75 -15.16
CA ILE A 99 -0.53 -8.36 -13.84
C ILE A 99 0.58 -8.48 -12.81
N TYR A 100 0.91 -7.40 -12.13
CA TYR A 100 1.92 -7.33 -11.08
C TYR A 100 1.23 -7.30 -9.71
N ASN A 101 1.38 -8.39 -8.98
CA ASN A 101 0.84 -8.52 -7.63
C ASN A 101 1.88 -8.08 -6.61
N VAL A 102 1.69 -6.88 -6.05
CA VAL A 102 2.56 -6.34 -4.99
C VAL A 102 1.98 -6.55 -3.58
N SER A 103 0.98 -7.41 -3.46
CA SER A 103 0.24 -7.61 -2.21
C SER A 103 0.96 -8.49 -1.17
N GLY A 104 1.91 -9.33 -1.62
CA GLY A 104 2.52 -10.41 -0.82
C GLY A 104 1.55 -11.56 -0.52
N LYS A 105 0.34 -11.55 -1.09
CA LYS A 105 -0.63 -12.65 -1.00
C LYS A 105 -0.75 -13.35 -2.35
N HIS A 106 -0.58 -14.66 -2.34
CA HIS A 106 -0.80 -15.48 -3.52
C HIS A 106 -2.27 -15.85 -3.68
N TYR A 107 -2.68 -16.02 -4.93
CA TYR A 107 -3.94 -16.60 -5.37
C TYR A 107 -3.64 -17.45 -6.62
N ASP A 108 -4.60 -18.26 -7.07
CA ASP A 108 -4.37 -19.15 -8.20
C ASP A 108 -4.16 -18.37 -9.50
N ARG A 109 -2.91 -18.37 -9.98
CA ARG A 109 -2.48 -17.65 -11.20
C ARG A 109 -3.10 -18.25 -12.46
N ALA A 110 -3.51 -19.52 -12.44
CA ALA A 110 -4.14 -20.16 -13.60
C ALA A 110 -5.46 -19.47 -13.99
N LYS A 111 -6.14 -18.85 -13.02
CA LYS A 111 -7.38 -18.07 -13.25
C LYS A 111 -7.16 -16.82 -14.10
N LEU A 112 -5.93 -16.31 -14.16
CA LEU A 112 -5.56 -15.15 -14.99
C LEU A 112 -4.55 -15.58 -16.07
N ASN A 113 -4.73 -16.79 -16.62
CA ASN A 113 -3.94 -17.32 -17.74
C ASN A 113 -2.42 -17.27 -17.51
N HIS A 114 -1.98 -17.44 -16.26
CA HIS A 114 -0.58 -17.34 -15.84
C HIS A 114 0.11 -15.99 -16.14
N GLN A 115 -0.65 -14.92 -16.40
CA GLN A 115 -0.14 -13.58 -16.66
C GLN A 115 0.21 -12.78 -15.39
N VAL A 116 0.44 -13.46 -14.26
CA VAL A 116 0.67 -12.83 -12.95
C VAL A 116 2.13 -12.95 -12.53
N VAL A 117 2.77 -11.81 -12.28
CA VAL A 117 4.09 -11.70 -11.67
C VAL A 117 3.91 -11.31 -10.20
N ASP A 118 4.30 -12.19 -9.29
CA ASP A 118 4.28 -11.93 -7.85
C ASP A 118 5.61 -11.29 -7.41
N ILE A 119 5.58 -10.02 -7.03
CA ILE A 119 6.74 -9.26 -6.54
C ILE A 119 6.30 -8.24 -5.48
N GLY A 120 5.80 -8.78 -4.37
CA GLY A 120 5.20 -7.99 -3.29
C GLY A 120 6.05 -7.90 -2.03
N TRP A 121 5.60 -7.03 -1.13
CA TRP A 121 6.17 -6.86 0.20
C TRP A 121 5.05 -6.71 1.25
N PRO A 122 5.37 -6.87 2.55
CA PRO A 122 4.38 -6.79 3.62
C PRO A 122 3.54 -5.51 3.59
N ASP A 123 2.27 -5.61 3.97
CA ASP A 123 1.34 -4.48 3.88
C ASP A 123 1.82 -3.29 4.71
N HIS A 124 1.55 -2.09 4.21
CA HIS A 124 1.93 -0.80 4.80
C HIS A 124 3.44 -0.50 4.92
N HIS A 125 4.32 -1.41 4.52
CA HIS A 125 5.77 -1.15 4.48
C HIS A 125 6.15 -0.42 3.16
N SER A 126 7.33 0.20 3.13
CA SER A 126 8.01 0.52 1.86
C SER A 126 8.49 -0.78 1.20
N PRO A 127 8.62 -0.82 -0.15
CA PRO A 127 9.39 -1.87 -0.81
C PRO A 127 10.86 -1.78 -0.37
N THR A 128 11.66 -2.84 -0.57
CA THR A 128 13.12 -2.66 -0.63
C THR A 128 13.47 -1.88 -1.88
N LEU A 129 14.62 -1.21 -1.91
CA LEU A 129 15.03 -0.46 -3.10
C LEU A 129 15.21 -1.41 -4.30
N GLU A 130 15.76 -2.59 -4.05
CA GLU A 130 15.93 -3.65 -5.06
C GLU A 130 14.60 -4.09 -5.68
N ILE A 131 13.57 -4.34 -4.85
CA ILE A 131 12.24 -4.71 -5.35
C ILE A 131 11.66 -3.60 -6.21
N LEU A 132 11.81 -2.33 -5.79
CA LEU A 132 11.27 -1.19 -6.54
C LEU A 132 11.97 -1.00 -7.89
N ILE A 133 13.30 -1.15 -7.94
CA ILE A 133 14.06 -1.11 -9.20
C ILE A 133 13.61 -2.26 -10.10
N THR A 134 13.64 -3.49 -9.58
CA THR A 134 13.31 -4.72 -10.32
C THR A 134 11.92 -4.63 -10.94
N ILE A 135 10.89 -4.28 -10.15
CA ILE A 135 9.52 -4.21 -10.67
C ILE A 135 9.39 -3.15 -11.78
N VAL A 136 10.03 -2.00 -11.63
CA VAL A 136 9.96 -0.93 -12.64
C VAL A 136 10.67 -1.35 -13.93
N GLU A 137 11.83 -1.98 -13.83
CA GLU A 137 12.60 -2.47 -14.99
C GLU A 137 11.83 -3.54 -15.76
N ILE A 138 11.31 -4.58 -15.09
CA ILE A 138 10.55 -5.64 -15.77
C ILE A 138 9.25 -5.12 -16.40
N MET A 139 8.61 -4.12 -15.77
CA MET A 139 7.42 -3.47 -16.31
C MET A 139 7.76 -2.64 -17.55
N SER A 140 8.83 -1.84 -17.51
CA SER A 140 9.29 -1.07 -18.67
C SER A 140 9.64 -2.02 -19.82
N ALA A 141 10.43 -3.05 -19.56
CA ALA A 141 10.83 -4.02 -20.56
C ALA A 141 9.64 -4.74 -21.22
N TRP A 142 8.55 -4.99 -20.48
CA TRP A 142 7.31 -5.52 -21.05
C TRP A 142 6.59 -4.50 -21.94
N LEU A 143 6.47 -3.24 -21.47
CA LEU A 143 5.82 -2.17 -22.21
C LEU A 143 6.59 -1.76 -23.48
N ASP A 144 7.91 -2.01 -23.52
CA ASP A 144 8.75 -1.69 -24.66
C ASP A 144 8.74 -2.81 -25.73
N GLN A 145 8.21 -4.00 -25.42
CA GLN A 145 8.11 -5.12 -26.38
C GLN A 145 7.03 -4.91 -27.45
N ASP A 146 5.91 -4.28 -27.08
CA ASP A 146 4.79 -4.03 -28.00
C ASP A 146 4.00 -2.80 -27.53
N PRO A 147 3.67 -1.84 -28.41
CA PRO A 147 2.85 -0.67 -28.03
C PRO A 147 1.45 -1.02 -27.50
N ALA A 148 0.89 -2.18 -27.84
CA ALA A 148 -0.37 -2.67 -27.30
C ALA A 148 -0.24 -3.23 -25.88
N ASN A 149 0.99 -3.49 -25.40
CA ASN A 149 1.20 -4.07 -24.09
C ASN A 149 0.76 -3.14 -22.97
N VAL A 150 0.03 -3.71 -22.01
CA VAL A 150 -0.41 -3.05 -20.79
C VAL A 150 0.11 -3.76 -19.55
N VAL A 151 0.30 -2.99 -18.49
CA VAL A 151 0.65 -3.49 -17.16
C VAL A 151 -0.44 -3.14 -16.17
N ALA A 152 -0.85 -4.10 -15.35
CA ALA A 152 -1.83 -3.90 -14.29
C ALA A 152 -1.21 -4.17 -12.92
N ILE A 153 -1.23 -3.21 -12.02
CA ILE A 153 -0.63 -3.32 -10.69
C ILE A 153 -1.72 -3.35 -9.63
N HIS A 154 -1.69 -4.33 -8.73
CA HIS A 154 -2.65 -4.43 -7.63
C HIS A 154 -2.02 -4.76 -6.28
N CYS A 155 -2.75 -4.44 -5.21
CA CYS A 155 -2.41 -4.88 -3.86
C CYS A 155 -3.67 -5.17 -3.02
N LYS A 156 -3.50 -5.77 -1.83
CA LYS A 156 -4.60 -6.16 -0.93
C LYS A 156 -5.34 -4.96 -0.30
N ALA A 157 -4.66 -3.84 -0.09
CA ALA A 157 -5.18 -2.72 0.70
C ALA A 157 -6.46 -2.17 0.06
N ARG A 158 -7.38 -1.63 0.88
CA ARG A 158 -8.77 -1.25 0.54
C ARG A 158 -8.95 -0.35 -0.71
N ALA A 159 -7.90 0.07 -1.40
CA ALA A 159 -8.01 0.88 -2.61
C ALA A 159 -6.77 0.88 -3.54
N GLY A 160 -5.81 -0.04 -3.43
CA GLY A 160 -4.63 0.01 -4.31
C GLY A 160 -3.87 1.35 -4.25
N ARG A 161 -3.80 2.00 -3.07
CA ARG A 161 -3.32 3.40 -2.95
C ARG A 161 -1.82 3.47 -2.66
N GLY A 162 -1.38 2.87 -1.56
CA GLY A 162 0.00 2.97 -1.08
C GLY A 162 1.00 2.24 -1.98
N ARG A 163 0.99 0.90 -1.94
CA ARG A 163 1.97 0.06 -2.65
C ARG A 163 1.89 0.19 -4.17
N THR A 164 0.68 0.06 -4.72
CA THR A 164 0.43 0.27 -6.15
C THR A 164 0.86 1.68 -6.56
N GLY A 165 0.52 2.72 -5.79
CA GLY A 165 0.93 4.09 -6.08
C GLY A 165 2.45 4.29 -6.03
N THR A 166 3.17 3.60 -5.12
CA THR A 166 4.64 3.64 -5.06
C THR A 166 5.25 3.16 -6.37
N VAL A 167 4.79 2.01 -6.87
CA VAL A 167 5.27 1.42 -8.13
C VAL A 167 4.89 2.28 -9.31
N VAL A 168 3.62 2.70 -9.38
CA VAL A 168 3.13 3.52 -10.49
C VAL A 168 3.87 4.85 -10.55
N ALA A 169 4.06 5.54 -9.41
CA ALA A 169 4.80 6.80 -9.40
C ALA A 169 6.26 6.62 -9.85
N ALA A 170 6.93 5.55 -9.41
CA ALA A 170 8.28 5.22 -9.84
C ALA A 170 8.34 4.90 -11.35
N LEU A 171 7.37 4.15 -11.88
CA LEU A 171 7.29 3.82 -13.30
C LEU A 171 7.01 5.04 -14.17
N LEU A 172 6.07 5.91 -13.77
CA LEU A 172 5.78 7.18 -14.45
C LEU A 172 7.05 8.05 -14.52
N ARG A 173 7.81 8.09 -13.43
CA ARG A 173 9.08 8.80 -13.36
C ARG A 173 10.15 8.18 -14.26
N HIS A 174 10.30 6.85 -14.24
CA HIS A 174 11.24 6.09 -15.07
C HIS A 174 10.99 6.30 -16.57
N ARG A 175 9.72 6.26 -17.01
CA ARG A 175 9.35 6.46 -18.42
C ARG A 175 9.28 7.93 -18.84
N GLY A 176 9.66 8.87 -17.98
CA GLY A 176 9.67 10.30 -18.28
C GLY A 176 8.29 10.94 -18.46
N ILE A 177 7.21 10.25 -18.08
CA ILE A 177 5.84 10.76 -18.14
C ILE A 177 5.64 11.87 -17.12
N CYS A 178 6.25 11.72 -15.93
CA CYS A 178 6.34 12.75 -14.91
C CYS A 178 7.80 13.13 -14.69
N GLN A 179 8.06 14.41 -14.48
CA GLN A 179 9.41 14.97 -14.32
C GLN A 179 9.88 14.95 -12.86
N SER A 180 8.96 14.83 -11.90
CA SER A 180 9.26 14.74 -10.47
C SER A 180 8.49 13.61 -9.77
N VAL A 181 8.98 13.22 -8.59
CA VAL A 181 8.33 12.22 -7.73
C VAL A 181 6.98 12.72 -7.23
N GLU A 182 6.91 13.98 -6.85
CA GLU A 182 5.72 14.66 -6.37
C GLU A 182 4.64 14.71 -7.46
N GLU A 183 5.04 15.01 -8.69
CA GLU A 183 4.16 14.98 -9.85
C GLU A 183 3.62 13.56 -10.10
N GLY A 184 4.48 12.54 -10.11
CA GLY A 184 4.04 11.15 -10.30
C GLY A 184 3.05 10.68 -9.24
N ILE A 185 3.29 11.01 -7.96
CA ILE A 185 2.39 10.69 -6.85
C ILE A 185 1.05 11.43 -7.01
N THR A 186 1.10 12.71 -7.39
CA THR A 186 -0.10 13.55 -7.56
C THR A 186 -0.92 13.11 -8.76
N TYR A 187 -0.27 12.77 -9.87
CA TYR A 187 -0.89 12.23 -11.07
C TYR A 187 -1.59 10.90 -10.80
N PHE A 188 -0.91 9.98 -10.11
CA PHE A 188 -1.54 8.74 -9.68
C PHE A 188 -2.77 9.00 -8.79
N ALA A 189 -2.65 9.90 -7.82
CA ALA A 189 -3.75 10.22 -6.91
C ALA A 189 -4.96 10.84 -7.65
N SER A 190 -4.74 11.70 -8.63
CA SER A 190 -5.80 12.34 -9.42
C SER A 190 -6.54 11.33 -10.30
N LYS A 191 -5.85 10.32 -10.83
CA LYS A 191 -6.46 9.23 -11.61
C LYS A 191 -7.22 8.22 -10.75
N ARG A 192 -6.87 8.08 -9.46
CA ARG A 192 -7.42 7.03 -8.59
C ARG A 192 -8.55 7.49 -7.65
N SER A 193 -8.70 8.80 -7.41
CA SER A 193 -9.67 9.36 -6.45
C SER A 193 -10.69 10.28 -7.11
N THR A 194 -11.97 10.11 -6.80
CA THR A 194 -13.10 10.92 -7.33
C THR A 194 -13.29 12.27 -6.64
N LYS A 195 -12.73 12.48 -5.44
CA LYS A 195 -12.67 13.80 -4.79
C LYS A 195 -11.29 14.40 -5.01
N GLY A 196 -11.23 15.58 -5.64
CA GLY A 196 -10.03 16.37 -5.93
C GLY A 196 -9.28 16.94 -4.71
N GLY A 197 -9.14 16.15 -3.64
CA GLY A 197 -8.62 16.58 -2.34
C GLY A 197 -7.30 15.94 -1.90
N GLY A 198 -6.45 15.47 -2.81
CA GLY A 198 -5.07 15.00 -2.49
C GLY A 198 -4.96 13.75 -1.57
N LEU A 199 -6.08 13.16 -1.14
CA LEU A 199 -6.15 12.04 -0.18
C LEU A 199 -6.07 10.64 -0.86
N GLY A 200 -5.92 10.59 -2.19
CA GLY A 200 -6.01 9.37 -3.00
C GLY A 200 -4.70 8.63 -3.30
N GLY A 201 -3.54 9.12 -2.83
CA GLY A 201 -2.23 8.66 -3.29
C GLY A 201 -1.40 7.86 -2.28
N VAL A 202 -0.09 7.78 -2.57
CA VAL A 202 0.93 7.25 -1.66
C VAL A 202 1.00 8.12 -0.42
N SER A 203 0.42 7.66 0.69
CA SER A 203 0.30 8.47 1.92
C SER A 203 1.35 8.18 2.98
N VAL A 204 2.04 7.04 2.88
CA VAL A 204 3.06 6.61 3.84
C VAL A 204 4.38 7.34 3.52
N PRO A 205 4.95 8.11 4.47
CA PRO A 205 6.21 8.82 4.25
C PRO A 205 7.36 7.94 3.76
N SER A 206 7.56 6.76 4.34
CA SER A 206 8.62 5.84 3.88
C SER A 206 8.39 5.36 2.45
N GLN A 207 7.15 5.16 2.01
CA GLN A 207 6.88 4.83 0.61
C GLN A 207 7.26 5.98 -0.33
N LYS A 208 6.95 7.23 0.04
CA LYS A 208 7.37 8.41 -0.74
C LYS A 208 8.90 8.53 -0.79
N ARG A 209 9.55 8.33 0.36
CA ARG A 209 11.01 8.38 0.51
C ARG A 209 11.69 7.41 -0.46
N TYR A 210 11.15 6.20 -0.60
CA TYR A 210 11.69 5.18 -1.51
C TYR A 210 11.48 5.51 -2.99
N VAL A 211 10.38 6.17 -3.37
CA VAL A 211 10.26 6.72 -4.75
C VAL A 211 11.31 7.81 -4.98
N GLY A 212 11.58 8.64 -3.96
CA GLY A 212 12.69 9.61 -3.99
C GLY A 212 14.07 8.97 -4.12
N TYR A 213 14.30 7.86 -3.42
CA TYR A 213 15.52 7.07 -3.56
C TYR A 213 15.67 6.50 -4.96
N PHE A 214 14.60 5.91 -5.50
CA PHE A 214 14.57 5.43 -6.87
C PHE A 214 14.89 6.54 -7.89
N ASP A 215 14.31 7.74 -7.73
CA ASP A 215 14.60 8.88 -8.63
C ASP A 215 16.08 9.28 -8.62
N LYS A 216 16.72 9.29 -7.44
CA LYS A 216 18.16 9.57 -7.32
C LYS A 216 19.02 8.50 -7.98
N VAL A 217 18.63 7.23 -7.89
CA VAL A 217 19.29 6.12 -8.60
C VAL A 217 19.11 6.26 -10.11
N LEU A 218 17.89 6.56 -10.56
CA LEU A 218 17.57 6.79 -11.97
C LEU A 218 18.43 7.92 -12.58
N LYS A 219 18.62 9.00 -11.81
CA LYS A 219 19.49 10.13 -12.19
C LYS A 219 20.98 9.84 -12.04
N LYS A 220 21.36 8.65 -11.57
CA LYS A 220 22.75 8.24 -11.28
C LYS A 220 23.46 9.18 -10.29
N GLU A 221 22.70 9.80 -9.39
CA GLU A 221 23.26 10.63 -8.32
C GLU A 221 23.84 9.77 -7.19
N ILE A 222 23.23 8.60 -6.96
CA ILE A 222 23.60 7.65 -5.90
C ILE A 222 23.47 6.23 -6.45
N ASP A 223 24.49 5.41 -6.23
CA ASP A 223 24.43 3.99 -6.56
C ASP A 223 23.50 3.24 -5.59
N ALA A 224 22.64 2.38 -6.13
CA ALA A 224 21.80 1.51 -5.33
C ALA A 224 22.61 0.42 -4.61
N PHE A 225 23.71 -0.03 -5.22
CA PHE A 225 24.54 -1.15 -4.75
C PHE A 225 26.04 -0.89 -4.99
N PRO A 226 26.94 -1.47 -4.17
CA PRO A 226 26.66 -2.22 -2.95
C PRO A 226 26.14 -1.29 -1.84
N ALA A 227 25.49 -1.89 -0.84
CA ALA A 227 25.00 -1.15 0.31
C ALA A 227 26.15 -0.68 1.22
N LYS A 228 26.10 0.58 1.65
CA LYS A 228 27.00 1.18 2.65
C LYS A 228 26.63 0.64 4.04
N LYS A 229 27.61 0.15 4.79
CA LYS A 229 27.41 -0.19 6.20
C LYS A 229 27.40 1.07 7.05
N LEU A 230 26.39 1.20 7.89
CA LEU A 230 26.29 2.29 8.87
C LEU A 230 26.04 1.72 10.26
N LYS A 231 26.53 2.41 11.28
CA LYS A 231 26.22 2.13 12.68
C LYS A 231 25.21 3.14 13.18
N ILE A 232 24.03 2.67 13.59
CA ILE A 232 23.07 3.47 14.34
C ILE A 232 23.61 3.57 15.78
N VAL A 233 24.17 4.72 16.12
CA VAL A 233 24.77 4.97 17.44
C VAL A 233 23.68 5.13 18.48
N ARG A 234 22.77 6.09 18.24
CA ARG A 234 21.67 6.41 19.16
C ARG A 234 20.47 7.02 18.44
N LEU A 235 19.30 6.92 19.06
CA LEU A 235 18.08 7.62 18.66
C LEU A 235 17.74 8.70 19.68
N ILE A 236 17.49 9.91 19.19
CA ILE A 236 17.13 11.08 20.00
C ILE A 236 15.71 11.51 19.62
N MET A 237 14.81 11.64 20.59
CA MET A 237 13.43 12.04 20.36
C MET A 237 13.07 13.25 21.22
N SER A 238 12.54 14.31 20.61
CA SER A 238 12.24 15.57 21.30
C SER A 238 11.09 16.30 20.59
N PRO A 239 10.17 16.95 21.32
CA PRO A 239 9.88 16.75 22.75
C PRO A 239 9.38 15.33 23.09
N ILE A 240 9.20 15.01 24.37
CA ILE A 240 8.72 13.70 24.82
C ILE A 240 7.21 13.55 24.53
N PRO A 241 6.76 12.52 23.76
CA PRO A 241 5.34 12.26 23.50
C PRO A 241 4.56 11.84 24.76
N LEU A 242 3.27 12.19 24.84
CA LEU A 242 2.39 11.91 25.98
C LEU A 242 1.57 10.64 25.74
N LEU A 243 2.19 9.45 25.87
CA LEU A 243 1.62 8.20 25.36
C LEU A 243 0.83 7.35 26.37
N ASP A 244 1.13 7.46 27.67
CA ASP A 244 0.39 6.73 28.71
C ASP A 244 -1.01 7.33 28.97
N THR A 245 -1.84 6.57 29.68
CA THR A 245 -3.23 6.96 30.00
C THR A 245 -3.33 8.19 30.89
N LEU A 246 -2.28 8.51 31.65
CA LEU A 246 -2.20 9.70 32.49
C LEU A 246 -1.46 10.87 31.83
N GLY A 247 -0.93 10.68 30.60
CA GLY A 247 -0.21 11.68 29.83
C GLY A 247 1.10 12.17 30.45
N LYS A 248 1.78 11.36 31.27
CA LYS A 248 3.00 11.74 32.02
C LYS A 248 4.23 10.92 31.68
N GLN A 249 4.10 9.73 31.09
CA GLN A 249 5.22 8.81 30.89
C GLN A 249 5.24 8.20 29.49
N PHE A 250 6.44 8.09 28.92
CA PHE A 250 6.68 7.29 27.73
C PHE A 250 7.75 6.25 28.05
N THR A 251 7.38 4.97 27.91
CA THR A 251 8.31 3.84 28.04
C THR A 251 8.68 3.30 26.66
N PRO A 252 9.74 3.80 26.02
CA PRO A 252 10.12 3.40 24.66
C PRO A 252 10.72 2.00 24.62
N VAL A 253 10.40 1.28 23.55
CA VAL A 253 11.12 0.08 23.10
C VAL A 253 11.38 0.25 21.61
N VAL A 254 12.62 0.08 21.19
CA VAL A 254 13.04 0.21 19.77
C VAL A 254 13.38 -1.16 19.23
N GLU A 255 12.96 -1.42 17.99
CA GLU A 255 13.35 -2.56 17.19
C GLU A 255 13.91 -2.05 15.85
N ILE A 256 15.11 -2.50 15.49
CA ILE A 256 15.78 -2.18 14.22
C ILE A 256 15.90 -3.46 13.43
N ILE A 257 15.38 -3.44 12.21
CA ILE A 257 15.36 -4.58 11.30
C ILE A 257 16.16 -4.19 10.06
N ASP A 258 17.16 -4.99 9.74
CA ASP A 258 17.88 -4.94 8.48
C ASP A 258 17.13 -5.84 7.48
N ALA A 259 16.79 -5.34 6.29
CA ALA A 259 16.06 -6.12 5.31
C ALA A 259 16.86 -7.33 4.80
N ALA A 260 18.20 -7.27 4.84
CA ALA A 260 19.06 -8.39 4.46
C ALA A 260 18.93 -9.59 5.41
N ASP A 261 18.59 -9.34 6.68
CA ASP A 261 18.26 -10.37 7.68
C ASP A 261 16.96 -10.02 8.42
N ALA A 262 15.84 -10.10 7.69
CA ALA A 262 14.53 -9.79 8.26
C ALA A 262 14.02 -10.84 9.27
N ALA A 263 14.72 -11.96 9.46
CA ALA A 263 14.32 -13.03 10.38
C ALA A 263 14.55 -12.63 11.85
N LYS A 264 15.56 -11.79 12.11
CA LYS A 264 15.91 -11.33 13.46
C LYS A 264 16.19 -9.82 13.44
N PRO A 265 15.71 -9.05 14.42
CA PRO A 265 16.10 -7.65 14.53
C PRO A 265 17.60 -7.52 14.78
N ALA A 266 18.26 -6.61 14.04
CA ALA A 266 19.64 -6.21 14.27
C ALA A 266 19.83 -5.60 15.66
N PHE A 267 18.78 -4.98 16.22
CA PHE A 267 18.77 -4.48 17.58
C PHE A 267 17.36 -4.44 18.17
N LYS A 268 17.26 -4.70 19.47
CA LYS A 268 16.04 -4.52 20.25
C LYS A 268 16.38 -4.00 21.64
N SER A 269 15.84 -2.84 22.01
CA SER A 269 16.06 -2.28 23.35
C SER A 269 15.18 -2.96 24.40
N THR A 270 15.57 -2.83 25.67
CA THR A 270 14.67 -3.10 26.81
C THR A 270 13.78 -1.90 27.08
N PRO A 271 12.59 -2.09 27.69
CA PRO A 271 11.75 -0.97 28.09
C PRO A 271 12.45 -0.09 29.13
N ASP A 272 12.46 1.22 28.90
CA ASP A 272 13.02 2.20 29.83
C ASP A 272 11.91 3.09 30.42
N LYS A 273 11.74 3.05 31.75
CA LYS A 273 10.69 3.80 32.46
C LYS A 273 11.15 5.17 32.97
N THR A 274 12.39 5.56 32.71
CA THR A 274 12.96 6.81 33.25
C THR A 274 12.42 8.07 32.55
N TYR A 275 11.87 7.94 31.35
CA TYR A 275 11.41 9.08 30.56
C TYR A 275 10.00 9.53 30.95
N THR A 276 9.91 10.70 31.56
CA THR A 276 8.65 11.38 31.89
C THR A 276 8.64 12.76 31.25
N ALA A 277 7.48 13.21 30.78
CA ALA A 277 7.33 14.55 30.18
C ALA A 277 7.58 15.69 31.20
N LEU A 278 7.65 15.36 32.49
CA LEU A 278 7.90 16.28 33.60
C LEU A 278 9.40 16.48 33.92
N HIS A 279 10.29 15.58 33.50
CA HIS A 279 11.71 15.57 33.91
C HIS A 279 12.73 15.45 32.77
N GLY A 280 12.37 15.78 31.54
CA GLY A 280 13.32 15.84 30.43
C GLY A 280 12.74 16.50 29.18
N SER A 281 13.58 17.18 28.40
CA SER A 281 13.19 17.72 27.10
C SER A 281 13.28 16.69 25.97
N LYS A 282 14.05 15.61 26.16
CA LYS A 282 14.34 14.62 25.13
C LYS A 282 14.59 13.22 25.70
N ILE A 283 14.35 12.21 24.88
CA ILE A 283 14.72 10.82 25.09
C ILE A 283 15.98 10.53 24.27
N VAL A 284 16.95 9.83 24.86
CA VAL A 284 18.17 9.39 24.18
C VAL A 284 18.33 7.89 24.41
N LEU A 285 18.17 7.09 23.35
CA LEU A 285 18.32 5.64 23.39
C LEU A 285 19.62 5.24 22.70
N GLU A 286 20.56 4.67 23.45
CA GLU A 286 21.77 4.08 22.90
C GLU A 286 21.43 2.76 22.18
N VAL A 287 22.00 2.56 21.00
CA VAL A 287 21.67 1.44 20.11
C VAL A 287 22.93 0.62 19.79
N GLY A 288 23.85 1.18 19.01
CA GLY A 288 25.06 0.51 18.55
C GLY A 288 24.87 -0.56 17.47
N ALA A 289 23.77 -0.52 16.71
CA ALA A 289 23.46 -1.52 15.67
C ALA A 289 24.15 -1.21 14.35
N VAL A 290 24.78 -2.21 13.72
CA VAL A 290 25.32 -2.09 12.35
C VAL A 290 24.28 -2.60 11.37
N VAL A 291 24.00 -1.82 10.33
CA VAL A 291 22.97 -2.09 9.31
C VAL A 291 23.49 -1.75 7.91
N ALA A 292 22.97 -2.43 6.89
CA ALA A 292 23.30 -2.16 5.49
C ALA A 292 22.05 -2.26 4.61
N GLY A 293 21.94 -1.40 3.60
CA GLY A 293 20.85 -1.43 2.64
C GLY A 293 19.57 -0.82 3.22
N ASP A 294 18.45 -1.53 3.08
CA ASP A 294 17.14 -1.13 3.55
C ASP A 294 16.94 -1.43 5.05
N VAL A 295 16.62 -0.41 5.83
CA VAL A 295 16.50 -0.49 7.28
C VAL A 295 15.12 -0.03 7.72
N LEU A 296 14.47 -0.82 8.58
CA LEU A 296 13.20 -0.48 9.21
C LEU A 296 13.39 -0.30 10.71
N VAL A 297 13.04 0.88 11.22
CA VAL A 297 13.03 1.20 12.65
C VAL A 297 11.60 1.27 13.13
N ARG A 298 11.30 0.53 14.20
CA ARG A 298 9.99 0.50 14.86
C ARG A 298 10.13 0.97 16.29
N LEU A 299 9.26 1.90 16.68
CA LEU A 299 9.19 2.40 18.04
C LEU A 299 7.88 1.96 18.68
N TYR A 300 8.00 1.43 19.90
CA TYR A 300 6.90 0.94 20.70
C TYR A 300 6.84 1.71 22.01
N HIS A 301 5.63 1.83 22.56
CA HIS A 301 5.40 2.15 23.95
C HIS A 301 5.08 0.87 24.71
N GLN A 302 5.83 0.58 25.77
CA GLN A 302 5.52 -0.50 26.70
C GLN A 302 4.35 -0.09 27.59
N GLN A 303 3.13 -0.36 27.12
CA GLN A 303 1.92 -0.02 27.86
C GLN A 303 1.73 -0.98 29.03
N SER A 304 1.57 -0.42 30.23
CA SER A 304 1.28 -1.19 31.45
C SER A 304 -0.22 -1.13 31.74
N TYR A 305 -0.85 -2.30 31.83
CA TYR A 305 -2.22 -2.49 32.29
C TYR A 305 -2.20 -3.12 33.69
N LEU A 306 -3.35 -3.15 34.39
CA LEU A 306 -3.45 -3.63 35.77
C LEU A 306 -2.82 -5.02 36.02
N LEU A 307 -2.84 -5.91 35.02
CA LEU A 307 -2.34 -7.29 35.15
C LEU A 307 -1.36 -7.71 34.03
N THR A 308 -1.14 -6.87 33.02
CA THR A 308 -0.31 -7.23 31.86
C THR A 308 0.47 -6.05 31.35
N SER A 309 1.56 -6.30 30.65
CA SER A 309 2.30 -5.27 29.93
C SER A 309 2.49 -5.72 28.49
N LYS A 310 2.20 -4.83 27.54
CA LYS A 310 2.28 -5.14 26.11
C LYS A 310 2.93 -3.98 25.35
N PRO A 311 3.90 -4.26 24.47
CA PRO A 311 4.43 -3.25 23.56
C PRO A 311 3.39 -2.90 22.50
N VAL A 312 3.09 -1.61 22.36
CA VAL A 312 2.20 -1.07 21.32
C VAL A 312 3.05 -0.19 20.40
N MET A 313 3.09 -0.52 19.10
CA MET A 313 3.83 0.29 18.14
C MET A 313 3.19 1.68 18.06
N VAL A 314 4.01 2.73 18.18
CA VAL A 314 3.56 4.13 18.16
C VAL A 314 3.99 4.86 16.89
N LEU A 315 5.12 4.46 16.30
CA LEU A 315 5.56 4.92 15.00
C LEU A 315 6.56 3.94 14.39
N ARG A 316 6.87 4.16 13.11
CA ARG A 316 7.98 3.53 12.42
C ARG A 316 8.50 4.41 11.31
N PHE A 317 9.67 4.08 10.77
CA PHE A 317 10.17 4.65 9.53
C PHE A 317 11.16 3.69 8.88
N ALA A 318 11.28 3.78 7.56
CA ALA A 318 12.29 3.06 6.81
C ALA A 318 13.20 4.03 6.05
N PHE A 319 14.48 3.68 5.92
CA PHE A 319 15.46 4.42 5.14
C PHE A 319 16.41 3.44 4.45
N HIS A 320 17.22 3.93 3.52
CA HIS A 320 18.27 3.15 2.87
C HIS A 320 19.62 3.81 3.12
N THR A 321 20.59 3.02 3.59
CA THR A 321 21.92 3.47 4.02
C THR A 321 22.69 4.27 2.95
N ASN A 322 22.64 3.88 1.67
CA ASN A 322 23.32 4.61 0.57
C ASN A 322 22.88 6.06 0.41
N PHE A 323 21.68 6.43 0.86
CA PHE A 323 21.12 7.76 0.67
C PHE A 323 21.51 8.73 1.78
N HIS A 324 22.31 8.24 2.72
CA HIS A 324 22.93 9.02 3.76
C HIS A 324 24.36 9.39 3.32
N GLN A 325 24.59 10.67 3.03
CA GLN A 325 25.77 11.14 2.28
C GLN A 325 26.74 12.01 3.11
N GLY A 326 26.73 11.88 4.45
CA GLY A 326 27.78 12.46 5.29
C GLY A 326 27.33 13.43 6.40
N GLU A 327 26.04 13.69 6.53
CA GLU A 327 25.51 14.24 7.80
C GLU A 327 25.60 13.12 8.84
N GLU A 328 26.09 13.36 10.06
CA GLU A 328 26.09 12.31 11.12
C GLU A 328 24.67 12.02 11.65
N MET A 329 23.66 12.74 11.15
CA MET A 329 22.32 12.78 11.70
C MET A 329 21.29 12.62 10.60
N LEU A 330 20.34 11.72 10.79
CA LEU A 330 19.12 11.62 9.99
C LEU A 330 17.95 12.17 10.82
N ASP A 331 17.50 13.36 10.44
CA ASP A 331 16.42 14.09 11.10
C ASP A 331 15.06 13.79 10.45
N LEU A 332 14.14 13.26 11.26
CA LEU A 332 12.82 12.80 10.84
C LEU A 332 11.73 13.55 11.63
N PRO A 333 11.22 14.68 11.12
CA PRO A 333 10.08 15.36 11.73
C PRO A 333 8.82 14.47 11.61
N VAL A 334 7.77 14.75 12.38
CA VAL A 334 6.49 13.98 12.37
C VAL A 334 5.98 13.65 10.97
N LYS A 335 6.05 14.60 10.04
CA LYS A 335 5.58 14.46 8.65
C LYS A 335 6.34 13.39 7.86
N GLN A 336 7.54 13.02 8.30
CA GLN A 336 8.39 11.99 7.73
C GLN A 336 8.30 10.63 8.43
N LEU A 337 7.48 10.51 9.49
CA LEU A 337 7.29 9.30 10.26
C LEU A 337 5.99 8.60 9.86
N ASP A 338 6.06 7.27 9.75
CA ASP A 338 4.89 6.46 9.43
C ASP A 338 4.08 6.18 10.68
N SER A 339 2.76 6.19 10.55
CA SER A 339 1.89 5.69 11.61
C SER A 339 1.99 4.15 11.73
N PRO A 340 1.64 3.56 12.88
CA PRO A 340 1.65 2.10 13.07
C PRO A 340 0.73 1.33 12.10
N LYS A 341 -0.30 2.00 11.58
CA LYS A 341 -1.30 1.40 10.67
C LYS A 341 -1.06 1.85 9.24
N HIS A 342 -1.32 3.12 8.94
CA HIS A 342 -1.25 3.65 7.57
C HIS A 342 -1.04 5.17 7.56
N GLY A 343 -0.36 5.64 6.51
CA GLY A 343 -0.12 7.07 6.26
C GLY A 343 0.87 7.72 7.21
N VAL A 344 0.88 9.05 7.17
CA VAL A 344 1.67 9.92 8.06
C VAL A 344 1.24 9.75 9.51
N LEU A 345 2.18 9.87 10.45
CA LEU A 345 1.88 9.97 11.88
C LEU A 345 0.98 11.19 12.15
N LYS A 346 -0.22 10.94 12.68
CA LYS A 346 -1.23 11.96 13.04
C LYS A 346 -1.73 11.81 14.48
N ASP A 347 -0.96 11.10 15.30
CA ASP A 347 -1.32 10.86 16.68
C ASP A 347 -1.10 12.16 17.49
N PRO A 348 -2.15 12.79 18.04
CA PRO A 348 -2.04 14.09 18.71
C PRO A 348 -1.19 14.05 19.98
N ARG A 349 -0.84 12.85 20.47
CA ARG A 349 0.07 12.65 21.59
C ARG A 349 1.53 12.96 21.22
N PHE A 350 1.84 13.04 19.92
CA PHE A 350 3.10 13.56 19.42
C PHE A 350 2.94 15.05 19.13
N PRO A 351 3.75 15.92 19.75
CA PRO A 351 3.76 17.35 19.44
C PRO A 351 4.08 17.63 17.97
N GLU A 352 3.59 18.74 17.42
CA GLU A 352 3.78 19.06 15.99
C GLU A 352 5.27 19.27 15.62
N ASP A 353 6.06 19.76 16.57
CA ASP A 353 7.51 19.96 16.46
C ASP A 353 8.33 18.73 16.83
N PHE A 354 7.68 17.57 17.05
CA PHE A 354 8.37 16.32 17.36
C PHE A 354 9.36 15.92 16.24
N LEU A 355 10.60 15.70 16.67
CA LEU A 355 11.71 15.30 15.85
C LEU A 355 12.30 14.00 16.40
N LEU A 356 12.41 13.00 15.53
CA LEU A 356 13.23 11.82 15.76
C LEU A 356 14.53 11.98 14.98
N ARG A 357 15.65 12.00 15.69
CA ARG A 357 17.00 12.07 15.13
C ARG A 357 17.71 10.74 15.30
N CYS A 358 18.17 10.17 14.20
CA CYS A 358 19.01 8.99 14.20
C CYS A 358 20.47 9.42 14.01
N VAL A 359 21.33 9.13 14.99
CA VAL A 359 22.77 9.42 14.90
C VAL A 359 23.45 8.21 14.27
N LEU A 360 24.16 8.45 13.17
CA LEU A 360 24.71 7.46 12.28
C LEU A 360 26.22 7.69 12.12
N ASP A 361 27.00 6.62 12.32
CA ASP A 361 28.43 6.60 12.03
C ASP A 361 28.71 5.68 10.84
N LYS A 362 29.84 5.90 10.16
CA LYS A 362 30.37 4.90 9.24
C LYS A 362 30.73 3.63 10.02
N ALA A 363 30.35 2.48 9.47
CA ALA A 363 30.79 1.18 9.99
C ALA A 363 31.77 0.57 9.00
N ASP A 364 32.88 0.04 9.51
CA ASP A 364 33.91 -0.63 8.71
C ASP A 364 33.43 -2.00 8.15
#